data_AF-A0A5R2N688-F1
#
_entry.id   AF-A0A5R2N688-F1
#
_cell.length_a   1.000
_cell.length_b   1.000
_cell.length_c   1.000
_cell.angle_alpha   90.00
_cell.angle_beta   90.00
_cell.angle_gamma   90.00
#
_symmetry.space_group_name_H-M   'P 1'
#
loop_
_entity.id
_entity.type
_entity.pdbx_description
1 polymer ?
#
loop_
_entity_poly.entity_id
_entity_poly.type
_entity_poly.pdbx_seq_one_letter_code
_entity_poly.pdbx_strand_id
1 'polypeptide(L)'
;MANPVLIEVLRGAIVESAHRGAVAVFDAGGKPVLEIGDTSKPVFPRSAVKAIQALPLVETGAADAYGFGNRELALACASHSGEPAHVDLARSMLAGAGLDRSALECGTHWPS
;
A
#
# COMPACT_ATOMS: atom_id res chain seq x y z
N MET A 1 -27.26 -2.47 -7.29
CA MET A 1 -27.37 -1.27 -8.16
C MET A 1 -25.98 -0.97 -8.71
N ALA A 2 -25.82 -0.41 -9.90
CA ALA A 2 -24.48 -0.09 -10.42
C ALA A 2 -23.89 1.11 -9.67
N ASN A 3 -22.59 1.06 -9.35
CA ASN A 3 -21.86 2.18 -8.73
C ASN A 3 -21.97 3.46 -9.61
N PRO A 4 -21.99 4.66 -9.00
CA PRO A 4 -22.08 5.92 -9.74
C PRO A 4 -20.81 6.18 -10.56
N VAL A 5 -20.92 7.04 -11.58
CA VAL A 5 -19.75 7.58 -12.31
C VAL A 5 -19.05 8.57 -11.39
N LEU A 6 -17.78 8.31 -11.08
CA LEU A 6 -16.95 9.16 -10.22
C LEU A 6 -15.96 10.00 -11.01
N ILE A 7 -15.57 9.54 -12.21
CA ILE A 7 -14.56 10.18 -13.05
C ILE A 7 -15.07 10.17 -14.48
N GLU A 8 -15.05 11.33 -15.13
CA GLU A 8 -15.22 11.49 -16.56
C GLU A 8 -13.93 12.00 -17.18
N VAL A 9 -13.46 11.33 -18.22
CA VAL A 9 -12.32 11.75 -19.03
C VAL A 9 -12.85 12.37 -20.30
N LEU A 10 -12.46 13.61 -20.57
CA LEU A 10 -12.96 14.41 -21.68
C LEU A 10 -11.95 14.42 -22.85
N ARG A 11 -12.44 14.34 -24.09
CA ARG A 11 -11.71 14.74 -25.31
C ARG A 11 -12.37 16.00 -25.87
N GLY A 12 -11.78 17.15 -25.57
CA GLY A 12 -12.44 18.44 -25.80
C GLY A 12 -13.67 18.60 -24.90
N ALA A 13 -14.83 18.87 -25.47
CA ALA A 13 -16.08 19.04 -24.73
C ALA A 13 -16.90 17.74 -24.58
N ILE A 14 -16.39 16.60 -25.06
CA ILE A 14 -17.13 15.33 -25.09
C ILE A 14 -16.52 14.36 -24.08
N VAL A 15 -17.37 13.68 -23.30
CA VAL A 15 -16.95 12.57 -22.42
C VAL A 15 -16.51 11.39 -23.28
N GLU A 16 -15.22 11.08 -23.23
CA GLU A 16 -14.62 9.94 -23.92
C GLU A 16 -14.71 8.65 -23.09
N SER A 17 -14.50 8.74 -21.77
CA SER A 17 -14.56 7.60 -20.86
C SER A 17 -15.21 7.99 -19.53
N ALA A 18 -15.95 7.08 -18.92
CA ALA A 18 -16.59 7.24 -17.62
C ALA A 18 -16.24 6.05 -16.70
N HIS A 19 -15.72 6.33 -15.51
CA HIS A 19 -15.29 5.33 -14.55
C HIS A 19 -16.23 5.32 -13.35
N ARG A 20 -16.77 4.14 -13.03
CA ARG A 20 -17.68 3.93 -11.91
C ARG A 20 -16.95 3.36 -10.71
N GLY A 21 -17.34 3.77 -9.51
CA GLY A 21 -16.69 3.27 -8.30
C GLY A 21 -17.46 3.57 -7.02
N ALA A 22 -16.87 3.15 -5.91
CA ALA A 22 -17.32 3.50 -4.57
C ALA A 22 -16.20 4.23 -3.82
N VAL A 23 -16.57 5.14 -2.93
CA VAL A 23 -15.65 5.92 -2.09
C VAL A 23 -16.14 5.83 -0.66
N ALA A 24 -15.23 5.52 0.27
CA ALA A 24 -15.52 5.55 1.69
C ALA A 24 -14.40 6.32 2.40
N VAL A 25 -14.78 7.32 3.20
CA VAL A 25 -13.88 8.12 4.03
C VAL A 25 -14.39 8.02 5.46
N PHE A 26 -13.50 7.64 6.37
CA PHE A 26 -13.80 7.50 7.80
C PHE A 26 -12.87 8.39 8.62
N ASP A 27 -13.35 8.87 9.75
CA ASP A 27 -12.49 9.49 10.75
C ASP A 27 -11.73 8.43 11.58
N ALA A 28 -10.86 8.89 12.48
CA ALA A 28 -10.07 8.02 13.34
C ALA A 28 -10.92 7.20 14.35
N GLY A 29 -12.15 7.61 14.62
CA GLY A 29 -13.10 6.86 15.44
C GLY A 29 -13.91 5.82 14.65
N GLY A 30 -13.67 5.70 13.34
CA GLY A 30 -14.40 4.80 12.45
C GLY A 30 -15.79 5.33 12.04
N LYS A 31 -16.09 6.62 12.29
CA LYS A 31 -17.34 7.22 11.82
C LYS A 31 -17.23 7.56 10.33
N PRO A 32 -18.25 7.25 9.51
CA PRO A 32 -18.23 7.64 8.10
C PRO A 32 -18.32 9.17 7.97
N VAL A 33 -17.39 9.73 7.22
CA VAL A 33 -17.32 11.15 6.82
C VAL A 33 -17.94 11.33 5.44
N LEU A 34 -17.71 10.38 4.52
CA LEU A 34 -18.27 10.37 3.18
C LEU A 34 -18.39 8.93 2.69
N GLU A 35 -19.55 8.61 2.10
CA GLU A 35 -19.77 7.35 1.39
C GLU A 35 -20.47 7.63 0.05
N ILE A 36 -19.93 7.06 -1.03
CA ILE A 36 -20.48 7.16 -2.38
C ILE A 36 -20.49 5.76 -3.00
N GLY A 37 -21.61 5.35 -3.58
CA GLY A 37 -21.77 4.02 -4.19
C GLY A 37 -21.94 2.90 -3.17
N ASP A 38 -21.66 1.65 -3.59
CA ASP A 38 -21.73 0.46 -2.74
C ASP A 38 -20.37 0.22 -2.04
N THR A 39 -20.17 0.91 -0.91
CA THR A 39 -18.99 0.80 -0.03
C THR A 39 -18.96 -0.50 0.78
N SER A 40 -20.09 -1.22 0.85
CA SER A 40 -20.23 -2.49 1.57
C SER A 40 -19.72 -3.70 0.76
N LYS A 41 -19.56 -3.53 -0.55
CA LYS A 41 -19.14 -4.60 -1.44
C LYS A 41 -17.71 -5.06 -1.11
N PRO A 42 -17.49 -6.37 -0.85
CA PRO A 42 -16.15 -6.89 -0.67
C PRO A 42 -15.27 -6.69 -1.90
N VAL A 43 -14.03 -6.25 -1.68
CA VAL A 43 -13.00 -6.09 -2.71
C VAL A 43 -11.68 -6.66 -2.22
N PHE A 44 -10.82 -7.10 -3.13
CA PHE A 44 -9.44 -7.43 -2.76
C PHE A 44 -8.67 -6.13 -2.47
N PRO A 45 -8.03 -5.99 -1.29
CA PRO A 45 -7.37 -4.74 -0.90
C PRO A 45 -6.11 -4.44 -1.73
N ARG A 46 -5.58 -5.46 -2.43
CA ARG A 46 -4.33 -5.39 -3.18
C ARG A 46 -3.23 -4.73 -2.33
N SER A 47 -2.46 -3.82 -2.90
CA SER A 47 -1.37 -3.12 -2.20
C SER A 47 -1.83 -2.25 -1.02
N ALA A 48 -3.12 -1.97 -0.82
CA ALA A 48 -3.57 -1.17 0.32
C ALA A 48 -3.41 -1.91 1.68
N VAL A 49 -3.22 -3.23 1.66
CA VAL A 49 -3.06 -4.04 2.89
C VAL A 49 -1.65 -3.96 3.50
N LYS A 50 -0.69 -3.27 2.87
CA LYS A 50 0.72 -3.28 3.31
C LYS A 50 0.94 -2.80 4.73
N ALA A 51 0.20 -1.78 5.18
CA ALA A 51 0.28 -1.33 6.57
C ALA A 51 -0.10 -2.47 7.54
N ILE A 52 -1.11 -3.26 7.20
CA ILE A 52 -1.51 -4.44 7.97
C ILE A 52 -0.44 -5.54 7.88
N GLN A 53 0.18 -5.73 6.70
CA GLN A 53 1.29 -6.68 6.54
C GLN A 53 2.54 -6.29 7.34
N ALA A 54 2.75 -5.00 7.59
CA ALA A 54 3.85 -4.48 8.40
C ALA A 54 3.56 -4.50 9.91
N LEU A 55 2.31 -4.71 10.35
CA LEU A 55 1.97 -4.76 11.77
C LEU A 55 2.82 -5.76 12.56
N PRO A 56 3.05 -7.02 12.10
CA PRO A 56 3.87 -7.96 12.85
C PRO A 56 5.30 -7.47 13.08
N LEU A 57 5.88 -6.68 12.16
CA LEU A 57 7.22 -6.10 12.35
C LEU A 57 7.26 -5.17 13.57
N VAL A 58 6.17 -4.44 13.84
CA VAL A 58 6.05 -3.52 14.97
C VAL A 58 5.52 -4.23 16.22
N GLU A 59 4.39 -4.93 16.12
CA GLU A 59 3.68 -5.52 17.26
C GLU A 59 4.47 -6.64 17.95
N THR A 60 5.38 -7.31 17.24
CA THR A 60 6.28 -8.31 17.86
C THR A 60 7.48 -7.70 18.57
N GLY A 61 7.72 -6.39 18.42
CA GLY A 61 8.92 -5.70 18.90
C GLY A 61 10.16 -5.87 18.00
N ALA A 62 10.03 -6.53 16.84
CA ALA A 62 11.15 -6.75 15.93
C ALA A 62 11.73 -5.42 15.41
N ALA A 63 10.89 -4.43 15.08
CA ALA A 63 11.33 -3.10 14.68
C ALA A 63 12.25 -2.47 15.74
N ASP A 64 11.85 -2.50 17.00
CA ASP A 64 12.64 -1.96 18.11
C ASP A 64 13.93 -2.74 18.31
N ALA A 65 13.87 -4.08 18.27
CA ALA A 65 15.03 -4.95 18.44
C ALA A 65 16.12 -4.72 17.38
N TYR A 66 15.72 -4.39 16.15
CA TYR A 66 16.64 -4.08 15.05
C TYR A 66 16.91 -2.58 14.87
N GLY A 67 16.33 -1.71 15.71
CA GLY A 67 16.51 -0.25 15.61
C GLY A 67 15.90 0.37 14.35
N PHE A 68 14.86 -0.24 13.79
CA PHE A 68 14.17 0.22 12.59
C PHE A 68 13.26 1.42 12.92
N GLY A 69 13.52 2.54 12.25
CA GLY A 69 12.78 3.79 12.43
C GLY A 69 11.85 4.09 11.27
N ASN A 70 11.52 5.38 11.10
CA ASN A 70 10.55 5.83 10.11
C ASN A 70 10.89 5.40 8.67
N ARG A 71 12.17 5.27 8.32
CA ARG A 71 12.58 4.92 6.95
C ARG A 71 12.27 3.45 6.66
N GLU A 72 12.63 2.57 7.57
CA GLU A 72 12.43 1.13 7.48
C GLU A 72 10.94 0.78 7.56
N LEU A 73 10.20 1.44 8.46
CA LEU A 73 8.74 1.31 8.56
C LEU A 73 8.04 1.83 7.29
N ALA A 74 8.50 2.96 6.73
CA ALA A 74 7.98 3.44 5.46
C ALA A 74 8.23 2.43 4.34
N LEU A 75 9.42 1.82 4.27
CA LEU A 75 9.71 0.80 3.27
C LEU A 75 8.80 -0.43 3.42
N ALA A 76 8.61 -0.93 4.64
CA ALA A 76 7.74 -2.08 4.93
C ALA A 76 6.26 -1.81 4.56
N CYS A 77 5.80 -0.56 4.69
CA CYS A 77 4.42 -0.17 4.38
C CYS A 77 4.21 0.26 2.93
N ALA A 78 5.26 0.43 2.12
CA ALA A 78 5.17 1.11 0.83
C ALA A 78 5.00 0.15 -0.37
N SER A 79 4.36 0.67 -1.42
CA SER A 79 4.57 0.15 -2.78
C SER A 79 5.70 0.96 -3.39
N HIS A 80 6.88 0.34 -3.57
CA HIS A 80 8.06 1.01 -4.09
C HIS A 80 8.52 0.37 -5.41
N SER A 81 9.04 1.19 -6.33
CA SER A 81 9.55 0.70 -7.64
C SER A 81 10.95 0.08 -7.56
N GLY A 82 11.52 -0.08 -6.36
CA GLY A 82 12.83 -0.69 -6.19
C GLY A 82 13.98 0.19 -6.65
N GLU A 83 13.82 1.52 -6.60
CA GLU A 83 14.92 2.46 -6.83
C GLU A 83 16.14 2.13 -5.94
N PRO A 84 17.37 2.55 -6.32
CA PRO A 84 18.59 2.22 -5.58
C PRO A 84 18.49 2.46 -4.06
N ALA A 85 17.86 3.56 -3.64
CA ALA A 85 17.67 3.86 -2.23
C ALA A 85 16.79 2.84 -1.49
N HIS A 86 15.76 2.28 -2.14
CA HIS A 86 14.92 1.22 -1.58
C HIS A 86 15.73 -0.08 -1.43
N VAL A 87 16.52 -0.42 -2.45
CA VAL A 87 17.35 -1.64 -2.46
C VAL A 87 18.41 -1.57 -1.37
N ASP A 88 19.09 -0.43 -1.25
CA ASP A 88 20.11 -0.23 -0.21
C ASP A 88 19.51 -0.29 1.20
N LEU A 89 18.33 0.29 1.40
CA LEU A 89 17.63 0.23 2.67
C LEU A 89 17.22 -1.21 3.01
N ALA A 90 16.54 -1.92 2.08
CA ALA A 90 16.16 -3.32 2.26
C ALA A 90 17.37 -4.21 2.58
N ARG A 91 18.48 -4.01 1.88
CA ARG A 91 19.73 -4.74 2.10
C ARG A 91 20.31 -4.46 3.49
N SER A 92 20.26 -3.21 3.96
CA SER A 92 20.72 -2.86 5.30
C SER A 92 19.86 -3.48 6.40
N MET A 93 18.54 -3.53 6.20
CA MET A 93 17.60 -4.18 7.12
C MET A 93 17.85 -5.68 7.21
N LEU A 94 18.02 -6.36 6.07
CA LEU A 94 18.37 -7.78 6.04
C LEU A 94 19.69 -8.04 6.76
N ALA A 95 20.72 -7.24 6.48
CA ALA A 95 22.02 -7.38 7.15
C ALA A 95 21.93 -7.16 8.68
N GLY A 96 21.11 -6.21 9.13
CA GLY A 96 20.84 -5.98 10.56
C GLY A 96 20.15 -7.18 11.23
N ALA A 97 19.38 -7.96 10.48
CA ALA A 97 18.77 -9.20 10.93
C ALA A 97 19.66 -10.44 10.75
N GLY A 98 20.90 -10.30 10.28
CA GLY A 98 21.78 -11.43 9.96
C GLY A 98 21.33 -12.24 8.74
N LEU A 99 20.52 -11.64 7.87
CA LEU A 99 19.98 -12.23 6.66
C LEU A 99 20.63 -11.62 5.42
N ASP A 100 20.45 -12.29 4.29
CA ASP A 100 20.78 -11.74 2.98
C ASP A 100 19.57 -11.85 2.02
N ARG A 101 19.78 -11.49 0.76
CA ARG A 101 18.72 -11.48 -0.26
C ARG A 101 18.06 -12.85 -0.49
N SER A 102 18.69 -13.96 -0.08
CA SER A 102 18.10 -15.30 -0.21
C SER A 102 16.92 -15.53 0.73
N ALA A 103 16.77 -14.69 1.77
CA ALA A 103 15.60 -14.69 2.65
C ALA A 103 14.37 -14.01 2.02
N LEU A 104 14.51 -13.36 0.85
CA LEU A 104 13.39 -12.77 0.13
C LEU A 104 12.68 -13.86 -0.67
N GLU A 105 11.43 -14.15 -0.29
CA GLU A 105 10.59 -15.16 -0.94
C GLU A 105 10.00 -14.68 -2.28
N CYS A 106 10.03 -13.37 -2.52
CA CYS A 106 9.62 -12.78 -3.79
C CYS A 106 10.80 -12.78 -4.77
N GLY A 107 10.63 -13.49 -5.89
CA GLY A 107 11.61 -13.49 -6.99
C GLY A 107 11.79 -12.11 -7.63
N THR A 108 12.77 -12.00 -8.54
CA THR A 108 13.06 -10.74 -9.22
C THR A 108 11.91 -10.32 -10.13
N HIS A 109 11.43 -9.09 -9.96
CA HIS A 109 10.46 -8.47 -10.85
C HIS A 109 11.09 -7.26 -11.53
N TRP A 110 10.78 -7.06 -12.82
CA TRP A 110 11.22 -5.85 -13.52
C TRP A 110 10.53 -4.63 -12.90
N PRO A 111 11.22 -3.48 -12.81
CA PRO A 111 10.57 -2.23 -12.45
C PRO A 111 9.39 -1.98 -13.40
N SER A 112 8.22 -1.69 -12.83
CA SER A 112 7.01 -1.31 -13.57
C SER A 112 6.97 0.18 -13.85
#